data_AF-A0A9D6HIC1-F1
#
_entry.id   AF-A0A9D6HIC1-F1
#
_cell.length_a   1.000
_cell.length_b   1.000
_cell.length_c   1.000
_cell.angle_alpha   90.00
_cell.angle_beta   90.00
_cell.angle_gamma   90.00
#
_symmetry.space_group_name_H-M   'P 1'
#
loop_
_entity.id
_entity.type
_entity.pdbx_description
1 polymer ?
#
loop_
_entity_poly.entity_id
_entity_poly.type
_entity_poly.pdbx_seq_one_letter_code
_entity_poly.pdbx_strand_id
1 'polypeptide(L)'
;MFDIAFSELLIVMLVALVVIGPERLPKVARTAGHLWGRIQRYVQNVKNDISNDLAIHEARQLQASIRENISAIGQSTREAVLTAEQKILQAQYGTPPAAPDEPSPSAAQTPDTPGKPV
;
A
#
# COMPACT_ATOMS: atom_id res chain seq x y z
N MET A 1 -2.23 20.72 -20.26
CA MET A 1 -1.97 21.89 -21.12
C MET A 1 -0.50 22.32 -21.09
N PHE A 2 0.42 21.36 -21.10
CA PHE A 2 1.87 21.58 -21.29
C PHE A 2 2.36 20.56 -22.31
N ASP A 3 1.86 20.65 -23.53
CA ASP A 3 2.31 19.85 -24.66
C ASP A 3 3.54 20.51 -25.28
N ILE A 4 4.59 20.73 -24.47
CA ILE A 4 5.86 21.24 -25.00
C ILE A 4 6.51 20.11 -25.75
N ALA A 5 6.40 20.15 -27.07
CA ALA A 5 7.07 19.20 -27.94
C ALA A 5 8.59 19.47 -27.92
N PHE A 6 9.39 18.44 -28.17
CA PHE A 6 10.85 18.58 -28.24
C PHE A 6 11.28 19.67 -29.26
N SER A 7 10.53 19.83 -30.35
CA SER A 7 10.72 20.88 -31.35
C SER A 7 10.57 22.30 -30.78
N GLU A 8 9.58 22.54 -29.92
CA GLU A 8 9.35 23.86 -29.32
C GLU A 8 10.47 24.22 -28.34
N LEU A 9 10.95 23.24 -27.56
CA LEU A 9 12.10 23.43 -26.68
C LEU A 9 13.37 23.84 -27.46
N LEU A 10 13.61 23.22 -28.62
CA LEU A 10 14.73 23.57 -29.50
C LEU A 10 14.62 25.00 -30.03
N ILE A 11 13.42 25.43 -30.45
CA ILE A 11 13.19 26.80 -30.92
C ILE A 11 13.48 27.80 -29.79
N VAL A 12 12.99 27.53 -28.58
CA VAL A 12 13.25 28.40 -27.42
C VAL A 12 14.75 28.46 -27.09
N MET A 13 15.46 27.32 -27.14
CA MET A 13 16.93 27.28 -26.98
C MET A 13 17.63 28.15 -28.03
N LEU A 14 17.23 28.06 -29.29
CA LEU A 14 17.79 28.88 -30.37
C LEU A 14 17.55 30.38 -30.13
N VAL A 15 16.33 30.77 -29.79
CA VAL A 15 16.00 32.17 -29.49
C VAL A 15 16.79 32.67 -28.28
N ALA A 16 16.91 31.86 -27.22
CA ALA A 16 17.71 32.21 -26.04
C ALA A 16 19.19 32.43 -26.40
N LEU A 17 19.76 31.59 -27.28
CA LEU A 17 21.12 31.74 -27.79
C LEU A 17 21.30 33.06 -28.54
N VAL A 18 20.32 33.48 -29.35
CA VAL A 18 20.39 34.74 -30.10
C VAL A 18 20.25 35.96 -29.20
N VAL A 19 19.27 35.95 -28.29
CA VAL A 19 18.94 37.10 -27.43
C VAL A 19 19.99 37.33 -26.35
N ILE A 20 20.39 36.27 -25.66
CA ILE A 20 21.35 36.35 -24.54
C ILE A 20 22.79 36.23 -25.07
N GLY A 21 22.98 35.50 -26.16
CA GLY A 21 24.29 35.16 -26.70
C GLY A 21 24.79 33.79 -26.19
N PRO A 22 25.45 32.97 -27.04
CA PRO A 22 25.92 31.63 -26.68
C PRO A 22 26.96 31.63 -25.56
N GLU A 23 27.75 32.69 -25.42
CA GLU A 23 28.75 32.81 -24.36
C GLU A 23 28.16 33.18 -23.00
N ARG A 24 26.99 33.84 -22.97
CA ARG A 24 26.38 34.38 -21.74
C ARG A 24 25.31 33.46 -21.17
N LEU A 25 24.58 32.72 -22.00
CA LEU A 25 23.60 31.73 -21.58
C LEU A 25 24.16 30.73 -20.54
N PRO A 26 25.35 30.10 -20.71
CA PRO A 26 25.89 29.17 -19.72
C PRO A 26 26.22 29.86 -18.39
N LYS A 27 26.60 31.14 -18.41
CA LYS A 27 26.89 31.92 -17.20
C LYS A 27 25.60 32.23 -16.42
N VAL A 28 24.52 32.57 -17.13
CA VAL A 28 23.19 32.77 -16.53
C VAL A 28 22.63 31.46 -15.98
N ALA A 29 22.70 30.37 -16.75
CA ALA A 29 22.23 29.05 -16.31
C ALA A 29 22.96 28.57 -15.04
N ARG A 30 24.28 28.77 -14.95
CA ARG A 30 25.05 28.48 -13.74
C ARG A 30 24.57 29.31 -12.54
N THR A 31 24.35 30.60 -12.74
CA THR A 31 23.91 31.52 -11.67
C THR A 31 22.50 31.17 -11.18
N ALA A 32 21.57 30.96 -12.11
CA ALA A 32 20.21 30.52 -11.83
C ALA A 32 20.19 29.15 -11.14
N GLY A 33 21.03 28.21 -11.60
CA GLY A 33 21.18 26.88 -10.99
C GLY A 33 21.72 26.94 -9.56
N HIS A 34 22.68 27.83 -9.27
CA HIS A 34 23.14 28.05 -7.90
C HIS A 34 22.05 28.58 -6.98
N LEU A 35 21.21 29.51 -7.47
CA LEU A 35 20.06 30.04 -6.72
C LEU A 35 19.01 28.95 -6.49
N TRP A 36 18.66 28.19 -7.53
CA TRP A 36 17.72 27.08 -7.42
C TRP A 36 18.19 26.01 -6.44
N GLY A 37 19.47 25.65 -6.49
CA GLY A 37 20.08 24.70 -5.55
C GLY A 37 20.06 25.19 -4.11
N ARG A 38 20.21 26.51 -3.86
CA ARG A 38 20.05 27.09 -2.53
C ARG A 38 18.60 27.04 -2.04
N ILE A 39 17.65 27.37 -2.90
CA ILE A 39 16.21 27.30 -2.58
C ILE A 39 15.83 25.86 -2.23
N GLN A 40 16.27 24.88 -3.04
CA GLN A 40 16.02 23.47 -2.78
C GLN A 40 16.59 23.04 -1.42
N ARG A 41 17.81 23.44 -1.08
CA ARG A 41 18.41 23.18 0.25
C ARG A 41 17.62 23.84 1.38
N TYR A 42 17.14 25.07 1.19
CA TYR A 42 16.33 25.76 2.19
C TYR A 42 15.01 25.04 2.45
N VAL A 43 14.31 24.62 1.39
CA VAL A 43 13.09 23.80 1.49
C VAL A 43 13.37 22.48 2.18
N GLN A 44 14.52 21.84 1.90
CA GLN A 44 14.92 20.59 2.55
C GLN A 44 15.14 20.80 4.06
N ASN A 45 15.81 21.88 4.46
CA ASN A 45 16.07 22.20 5.86
C ASN A 45 14.77 22.51 6.61
N VAL A 46 13.89 23.34 6.02
CA VAL A 46 12.57 23.64 6.58
C VAL A 46 11.71 22.38 6.67
N LYS A 47 11.76 21.51 5.66
CA LYS A 47 11.10 20.20 5.71
C LYS A 47 11.66 19.36 6.85
N ASN A 48 12.97 19.35 7.10
CA ASN A 48 13.58 18.60 8.19
C ASN A 48 13.19 19.15 9.57
N ASP A 49 13.18 20.47 9.74
CA ASP A 49 12.75 21.13 10.97
C ASP A 49 11.26 20.83 11.26
N ILE A 50 10.42 20.92 10.24
CA ILE A 50 8.98 20.60 10.32
C ILE A 50 8.75 19.09 10.49
N SER A 51 9.56 18.24 9.85
CA SER A 51 9.48 16.78 9.99
C SER A 51 9.92 16.32 11.36
N ASN A 52 10.76 17.06 12.08
CA ASN A 52 11.14 16.67 13.45
C ASN A 52 9.96 16.83 14.42
N ASP A 53 9.10 17.84 14.21
CA ASP A 53 7.86 18.02 14.97
C ASP A 53 6.71 17.14 14.46
N LEU A 54 6.56 16.98 13.14
CA LEU A 54 5.55 16.10 12.53
C LEU A 54 5.85 14.62 12.74
N ALA A 55 7.10 14.17 12.67
CA ALA A 55 7.46 12.77 12.87
C ALA A 55 7.17 12.31 14.31
N ILE A 56 7.29 13.21 15.30
CA ILE A 56 6.87 12.91 16.68
C ILE A 56 5.34 12.79 16.77
N HIS A 57 4.58 13.57 16.01
CA HIS A 57 3.12 13.48 15.96
C HIS A 57 2.62 12.25 15.20
N GLU A 58 3.15 11.96 14.02
CA GLU A 58 2.81 10.79 13.22
C GLU A 58 3.23 9.48 13.90
N ALA A 59 4.42 9.44 14.52
CA ALA A 59 4.85 8.26 15.29
C ALA A 59 3.97 8.03 16.52
N ARG A 60 3.54 9.08 17.22
CA ARG A 60 2.58 8.96 18.34
C ARG A 60 1.20 8.51 17.89
N GLN A 61 0.72 9.04 16.76
CA GLN A 61 -0.59 8.66 16.22
C GLN A 61 -0.58 7.20 15.73
N LEU A 62 0.50 6.78 15.07
CA LEU A 62 0.71 5.39 14.66
C LEU A 62 0.78 4.44 15.88
N GLN A 63 1.49 4.86 16.94
CA GLN A 63 1.58 4.08 18.18
C GLN A 63 0.23 3.96 18.90
N ALA A 64 -0.59 5.03 18.91
CA ALA A 64 -1.94 5.01 19.45
C ALA A 64 -2.84 4.04 18.69
N SER A 65 -2.85 4.11 17.35
CA SER A 65 -3.63 3.21 16.49
C SER A 65 -3.20 1.74 16.61
N ILE A 66 -1.89 1.48 16.72
CA ILE A 66 -1.38 0.12 16.95
C ILE A 66 -1.85 -0.42 18.31
N ARG A 67 -1.82 0.40 19.35
CA ARG A 67 -2.24 -0.02 20.70
C ARG A 67 -3.72 -0.34 20.78
N GLU A 68 -4.55 0.46 20.10
CA GLU A 68 -5.99 0.22 19.98
C GLU A 68 -6.27 -1.08 19.22
N ASN A 69 -5.61 -1.29 18.08
CA ASN A 69 -5.74 -2.50 17.27
C ASN A 69 -5.31 -3.77 18.03
N ILE A 70 -4.19 -3.72 18.77
CA ILE A 70 -3.73 -4.86 19.58
C ILE A 70 -4.72 -5.17 20.70
N SER A 71 -5.32 -4.15 21.32
CA SER A 71 -6.31 -4.34 22.39
C SER A 71 -7.60 -4.98 21.84
N ALA A 72 -8.05 -4.56 20.65
CA ALA A 72 -9.20 -5.16 19.97
C ALA A 72 -8.93 -6.60 19.49
N ILE A 73 -7.71 -6.87 19.00
CA ILE A 73 -7.29 -8.22 18.62
C ILE A 73 -7.21 -9.12 19.86
N GLY A 74 -6.65 -8.63 20.97
CA GLY A 74 -6.57 -9.40 22.23
C GLY A 74 -7.93 -9.78 22.80
N GLN A 75 -8.93 -8.91 22.67
CA GLN A 75 -10.30 -9.20 23.11
C GLN A 75 -10.98 -10.23 22.18
N SER A 76 -10.90 -10.03 20.87
CA SER A 76 -11.50 -10.94 19.89
C SER A 76 -10.84 -12.32 19.86
N THR A 77 -9.52 -12.41 20.05
CA THR A 77 -8.84 -13.71 20.21
C THR A 77 -9.23 -14.40 21.51
N ARG A 78 -9.40 -13.67 22.61
CA ARG A 78 -9.87 -14.26 23.86
C ARG A 78 -11.28 -14.83 23.73
N GLU A 79 -12.19 -14.13 23.05
CA GLU A 79 -13.53 -14.64 22.74
C GLU A 79 -13.50 -15.83 21.79
N ALA A 80 -12.65 -15.78 20.75
CA ALA A 80 -12.49 -16.88 19.80
C ALA A 80 -11.93 -18.14 20.47
N VAL A 81 -10.98 -18.01 21.41
CA VAL A 81 -10.41 -19.13 22.18
C VAL A 81 -11.46 -19.73 23.10
N LEU A 82 -12.22 -18.92 23.84
CA LEU A 82 -13.29 -19.40 24.71
C LEU A 82 -14.39 -20.12 23.91
N THR A 83 -14.74 -19.60 22.74
CA THR A 83 -15.72 -20.21 21.83
C THR A 83 -15.19 -21.51 21.21
N ALA A 84 -13.90 -21.54 20.83
CA ALA A 84 -13.26 -22.73 20.29
C ALA A 84 -13.18 -23.85 21.33
N GLU A 85 -12.81 -23.54 22.58
CA GLU A 85 -12.86 -24.50 23.69
C GLU A 85 -14.28 -25.02 23.90
N GLN A 86 -15.29 -24.14 23.90
CA GLN A 86 -16.69 -24.56 24.01
C GLN A 86 -17.12 -25.52 22.91
N LYS A 87 -16.73 -25.24 21.66
CA LYS A 87 -17.03 -26.10 20.50
C LYS A 87 -16.29 -27.44 20.57
N ILE A 88 -15.05 -27.46 21.04
CA ILE A 88 -14.26 -28.69 21.21
C ILE A 88 -14.87 -29.57 22.31
N LEU A 89 -15.22 -28.98 23.45
CA LEU A 89 -15.87 -29.72 24.54
C LEU A 89 -17.24 -30.26 24.09
N GLN A 90 -18.02 -29.46 23.36
CA GLN A 90 -19.33 -29.91 22.85
C GLN A 90 -19.19 -31.03 21.81
N ALA A 91 -18.18 -30.98 20.94
CA ALA A 91 -17.87 -32.08 20.02
C ALA A 91 -17.37 -33.33 20.75
N GLN A 92 -16.62 -33.16 21.84
CA GLN A 92 -16.05 -34.25 22.62
C GLN A 92 -17.07 -34.93 23.55
N TYR A 93 -18.11 -34.21 24.01
CA TYR A 93 -19.19 -34.77 24.85
C TYR A 93 -20.48 -35.07 24.06
N GLY A 94 -20.53 -34.74 22.77
CA GLY A 94 -21.73 -34.88 21.91
C GLY A 94 -21.77 -36.12 21.01
N THR A 95 -20.86 -37.08 21.16
CA THR A 95 -20.85 -38.29 20.32
C THR A 95 -21.39 -39.51 21.10
N PRO A 96 -22.59 -40.05 20.78
CA PRO A 96 -23.04 -41.33 21.29
C PRO A 96 -22.11 -42.49 20.85
N PRO A 97 -21.88 -43.52 21.69
CA PRO A 97 -20.95 -44.59 21.37
C PRO A 97 -21.58 -45.68 20.48
N ALA A 98 -20.82 -46.06 19.45
CA ALA A 98 -20.74 -47.35 18.74
C ALA A 98 -22.03 -48.04 18.23
N ALA A 99 -22.07 -48.35 16.93
CA ALA A 99 -21.73 -49.71 16.46
C ALA A 99 -21.60 -49.82 14.91
N PRO A 100 -20.85 -50.83 14.41
CA PRO A 100 -20.34 -50.97 13.04
C PRO A 100 -21.16 -51.94 12.15
N ASP A 101 -20.80 -51.95 10.86
CA ASP A 101 -21.12 -52.91 9.79
C ASP A 101 -22.54 -52.91 9.20
N GLU A 102 -22.67 -52.51 7.93
CA GLU A 102 -22.92 -53.47 6.84
C GLU A 102 -22.60 -52.88 5.44
N PRO A 103 -22.17 -53.73 4.46
CA PRO A 103 -21.61 -53.33 3.16
C PRO A 103 -22.64 -53.32 2.00
N SER A 104 -22.31 -52.55 0.94
CA SER A 104 -22.80 -52.52 -0.47
C SER A 104 -23.62 -53.71 -0.99
N PRO A 105 -24.55 -53.59 -2.01
CA PRO A 105 -24.25 -52.97 -3.32
C PRO A 105 -25.43 -52.43 -4.18
N SER A 106 -25.09 -51.92 -5.37
CA SER A 106 -25.92 -51.92 -6.60
C SER A 106 -26.93 -50.79 -6.85
N ALA A 107 -26.53 -49.83 -7.69
CA ALA A 107 -27.01 -49.78 -9.09
C ALA A 107 -26.34 -48.62 -9.83
N ALA A 108 -25.51 -48.96 -10.81
CA ALA A 108 -25.08 -48.04 -11.85
C ALA A 108 -26.28 -47.42 -12.58
N GLN A 109 -26.16 -46.16 -13.00
CA GLN A 109 -26.51 -45.69 -14.35
C GLN A 109 -26.30 -44.16 -14.48
N THR A 110 -25.37 -43.80 -15.37
CA THR A 110 -25.24 -42.47 -16.01
C THR A 110 -26.57 -42.05 -16.65
N PRO A 111 -26.88 -40.74 -16.75
CA PRO A 111 -26.53 -40.06 -18.01
C PRO A 111 -26.19 -38.56 -17.89
N ASP A 112 -25.19 -38.19 -18.69
CA ASP A 112 -25.16 -37.06 -19.60
C ASP A 112 -25.41 -35.63 -19.06
N THR A 113 -24.34 -34.83 -19.11
CA THR A 113 -24.32 -33.40 -18.82
C THR A 113 -24.31 -32.62 -20.13
N PRO A 114 -25.33 -31.80 -20.42
CA PRO A 114 -25.18 -30.69 -21.35
C PRO A 114 -25.37 -29.36 -20.61
N GLY A 115 -24.31 -28.52 -20.58
CA GLY A 115 -24.48 -27.10 -20.27
C GLY A 115 -23.36 -26.44 -19.46
N LYS A 116 -22.33 -25.95 -20.17
CA LYS A 116 -21.60 -24.70 -19.83
C LYS A 116 -22.60 -23.51 -19.70
N PRO A 117 -22.26 -22.33 -19.15
CA PRO A 117 -20.94 -21.75 -18.78
C PRO A 117 -20.92 -21.26 -17.29
N VAL A 118 -19.82 -20.76 -16.70
CA VAL A 118 -19.12 -19.47 -16.86
C VAL A 118 -17.76 -19.57 -16.16
#